data_AF-A0AAD6FEB7-F1
#
_entry.id   AF-A0AAD6FEB7-F1
#
_cell.length_a   1.000
_cell.length_b   1.000
_cell.length_c   1.000
_cell.angle_alpha   90.00
_cell.angle_beta   90.00
_cell.angle_gamma   90.00
#
_symmetry.space_group_name_H-M   'P 1'
#
loop_
_entity.id
_entity.type
_entity.pdbx_description
1 polymer ?
#
loop_
_entity_poly.entity_id
_entity_poly.type
_entity_poly.pdbx_seq_one_letter_code
_entity_poly.pdbx_strand_id
1 'polypeptide(L)'
;MLPGFENLLFAHSSWYTYASTMRIYKHWDFHITEPHTATGKLSFSSYPGYLVSLDDFYLLGSGLMMTQTTNNVFNSSLFDSITPNSLFAWQRVRLAHSLAHTGEEWAKTFSMYNSGTYNNQYMVLDRSKVKLGHSVEDGALTVVEQIPGLVEYSDQSQALRRGYWPSYNVPFHQKIYKMSGYGEMWEEYGEDFSYDLCPRAKIFRRDQADVKDMDSLKHIMRSNDYKKDPYSKGDPCKTICCRGDLSAENPSPGGCYDTKVTDFHMAGEFVAEAVNGPTTEDGLPPFEWDKFSSMSHQGLPQFYNFTFVRMRPLIFGP
;
A
#
# COMPACT_ATOMS: atom_id res chain seq x y z
N MET A 1 2.92 -7.98 -12.83
CA MET A 1 3.89 -8.31 -13.89
C MET A 1 3.10 -8.70 -15.12
N LEU A 2 3.36 -8.09 -16.27
CA LEU A 2 2.67 -8.46 -17.51
C LEU A 2 3.15 -9.85 -18.01
N PRO A 3 2.34 -10.57 -18.81
CA PRO A 3 2.54 -12.00 -19.08
C PRO A 3 3.90 -12.39 -19.66
N GLY A 4 4.46 -11.58 -20.56
CA GLY A 4 5.79 -11.77 -21.15
C GLY A 4 6.88 -10.92 -20.46
N PHE A 5 6.63 -10.44 -19.25
CA PHE A 5 7.47 -9.50 -18.51
C PHE A 5 7.69 -8.18 -19.24
N GLU A 6 6.76 -7.77 -20.10
CA GLU A 6 6.85 -6.56 -20.93
C GLU A 6 6.86 -5.30 -20.07
N ASN A 7 6.16 -5.34 -18.94
CA ASN A 7 6.16 -4.27 -17.96
C ASN A 7 5.90 -4.81 -16.55
N LEU A 8 6.37 -4.06 -15.56
CA LEU A 8 6.04 -4.26 -14.16
C LEU A 8 5.17 -3.09 -13.71
N LEU A 9 3.95 -3.39 -13.30
CA LEU A 9 3.03 -2.38 -12.80
C LEU A 9 2.93 -2.44 -11.27
N PHE A 10 2.83 -1.27 -10.63
CA PHE A 10 2.87 -1.12 -9.18
C PHE A 10 1.86 -0.07 -8.71
N ALA A 11 1.05 -0.40 -7.70
CA ALA A 11 0.00 0.49 -7.24
C ALA A 11 -0.34 0.31 -5.76
N HIS A 12 -0.96 1.35 -5.21
CA HIS A 12 -1.49 1.35 -3.86
C HIS A 12 -2.71 2.27 -3.74
N SER A 13 -3.75 1.81 -3.03
CA SER A 13 -4.97 2.58 -2.74
C SER A 13 -5.17 2.67 -1.23
N SER A 14 -4.97 3.85 -0.65
CA SER A 14 -5.05 4.06 0.80
C SER A 14 -6.48 4.01 1.29
N TRP A 15 -6.69 3.34 2.43
CA TRP A 15 -7.96 3.31 3.14
C TRP A 15 -7.79 3.90 4.54
N TYR A 16 -8.49 4.99 4.86
CA TYR A 16 -8.58 5.55 6.21
C TYR A 16 -9.77 6.55 6.28
N THR A 17 -9.84 7.43 7.29
CA THR A 17 -10.87 8.48 7.33
C THR A 17 -10.71 9.46 6.15
N TYR A 18 -11.81 9.88 5.54
CA TYR A 18 -11.79 10.87 4.47
C TYR A 18 -11.33 12.25 4.94
N ALA A 19 -11.37 12.53 6.25
CA ALA A 19 -10.77 13.73 6.83
C ALA A 19 -9.25 13.81 6.60
N SER A 20 -8.60 12.69 6.24
CA SER A 20 -7.18 12.66 5.88
C SER A 20 -6.91 13.03 4.42
N THR A 21 -7.90 13.36 3.59
CA THR A 21 -7.70 13.67 2.15
C THR A 21 -7.05 15.04 1.87
N MET A 22 -6.47 15.70 2.89
CA MET A 22 -5.57 16.83 2.69
C MET A 22 -4.20 16.29 2.29
N ARG A 23 -3.92 16.25 0.98
CA ARG A 23 -2.76 15.52 0.43
C ARG A 23 -1.66 16.43 -0.07
N ILE A 24 -0.43 15.95 0.05
CA ILE A 24 0.75 16.50 -0.61
C ILE A 24 1.53 15.35 -1.21
N TYR A 25 1.71 15.34 -2.52
CA TYR A 25 2.67 14.45 -3.16
C TYR A 25 4.07 15.08 -3.07
N LYS A 26 5.06 14.36 -2.58
CA LYS A 26 6.38 14.89 -2.23
C LYS A 26 7.46 14.34 -3.14
N HIS A 27 8.41 15.22 -3.48
CA HIS A 27 9.66 14.89 -4.13
C HIS A 27 10.79 15.49 -3.30
N TRP A 28 11.67 14.65 -2.77
CA TRP A 28 12.82 15.08 -1.98
C TRP A 28 14.11 14.66 -2.67
N ASP A 29 15.07 15.58 -2.76
CA ASP A 29 16.45 15.34 -3.17
C ASP A 29 17.37 15.89 -2.09
N PHE A 30 17.88 15.01 -1.24
CA PHE A 30 18.87 15.38 -0.24
C PHE A 30 20.25 14.90 -0.68
N HIS A 31 21.17 15.84 -0.89
CA HIS A 31 22.58 15.52 -1.14
C HIS A 31 23.26 15.15 0.19
N ILE A 32 23.14 13.87 0.56
CA ILE A 32 23.73 13.33 1.79
C ILE A 32 25.13 12.81 1.47
N THR A 33 26.15 13.40 2.10
CA THR A 33 27.56 12.99 1.96
C THR A 33 27.94 12.02 3.08
N GLU A 34 27.32 10.84 3.09
CA GLU A 34 27.61 9.78 4.06
C GLU A 34 27.84 8.46 3.27
N PRO A 35 28.96 7.73 3.50
CA PRO A 35 29.37 6.60 2.66
C PRO A 35 28.41 5.41 2.57
N HIS A 36 27.55 5.22 3.57
CA HIS A 36 26.60 4.11 3.66
C HIS A 36 25.19 4.48 3.21
N THR A 37 24.99 5.73 2.74
CA THR A 37 23.70 6.16 2.22
C THR A 37 23.45 5.62 0.82
N ALA A 38 22.37 4.86 0.66
CA ALA A 38 21.91 4.35 -0.62
C ALA A 38 21.25 5.45 -1.47
N THR A 39 20.41 6.28 -0.86
CA THR A 39 19.75 7.40 -1.56
C THR A 39 19.22 8.48 -0.62
N GLY A 40 19.33 9.73 -1.05
CA GLY A 40 18.55 10.86 -0.51
C GLY A 40 17.39 11.29 -1.42
N LYS A 41 17.21 10.62 -2.57
CA LYS A 41 16.16 10.89 -3.57
C LYS A 41 14.94 10.02 -3.33
N LEU A 42 13.78 10.66 -3.17
CA LEU A 42 12.51 10.02 -2.80
C LEU A 42 11.35 10.71 -3.51
N SER A 43 10.37 9.93 -3.98
CA SER A 43 9.10 10.45 -4.45
C SER A 43 7.94 9.62 -3.92
N PHE A 44 6.97 10.26 -3.27
CA PHE A 44 5.95 9.54 -2.49
C PHE A 44 4.68 10.37 -2.24
N SER A 45 3.54 9.69 -2.10
CA SER A 45 2.31 10.30 -1.62
C SER A 45 2.39 10.59 -0.11
N SER A 46 1.76 11.66 0.37
CA SER A 46 1.94 12.10 1.76
C SER A 46 0.85 13.09 2.20
N TYR A 47 0.98 13.57 3.44
CA TYR A 47 0.14 14.59 4.08
C TYR A 47 0.97 15.83 4.49
N PRO A 48 0.33 16.99 4.75
CA PRO A 48 0.97 18.15 5.39
C PRO A 48 1.66 17.78 6.70
N GLY A 49 2.88 18.28 6.93
CA GLY A 49 3.65 18.04 8.16
C GLY A 49 4.27 16.64 8.29
N TYR A 50 3.85 15.66 7.50
CA TYR A 50 4.35 14.29 7.64
C TYR A 50 5.75 14.17 7.02
N LEU A 51 6.69 13.56 7.73
CA LEU A 51 8.02 13.27 7.18
C LEU A 51 8.14 11.85 6.62
N VAL A 52 6.99 11.26 6.29
CA VAL A 52 6.76 9.90 5.81
C VAL A 52 5.48 9.93 4.96
N SER A 53 5.21 8.87 4.20
CA SER A 53 4.04 8.76 3.34
C SER A 53 2.79 8.46 4.16
N LEU A 54 2.88 7.57 5.17
CA LEU A 54 1.76 6.90 5.86
C LEU A 54 0.97 5.95 4.93
N ASP A 55 0.83 6.24 3.64
CA ASP A 55 0.00 5.40 2.76
C ASP A 55 0.32 3.90 2.80
N ASP A 56 1.51 3.38 2.48
CA ASP A 56 2.74 3.99 1.98
C ASP A 56 2.89 3.77 0.47
N PHE A 57 3.45 4.71 -0.27
CA PHE A 57 3.86 4.50 -1.67
C PHE A 57 5.12 5.32 -1.96
N TYR A 58 6.21 4.64 -2.33
CA TYR A 58 7.53 5.24 -2.50
C TYR A 58 8.22 4.77 -3.78
N LEU A 59 8.84 5.73 -4.45
CA LEU A 59 9.85 5.55 -5.50
C LEU A 59 11.18 6.07 -4.96
N LEU A 60 12.19 5.21 -4.90
CA LEU A 60 13.45 5.46 -4.20
C LEU A 60 14.60 5.53 -5.21
N GLY A 61 15.54 6.45 -4.99
CA GLY A 61 16.71 6.60 -5.86
C GLY A 61 17.68 5.42 -5.85
N SER A 62 17.59 4.51 -4.88
CA SER A 62 18.29 3.23 -4.90
C SER A 62 17.74 2.26 -5.96
N GLY A 63 16.63 2.59 -6.63
CA GLY A 63 15.93 1.72 -7.57
C GLY A 63 14.83 0.87 -6.91
N LEU A 64 14.71 0.93 -5.58
CA LEU A 64 13.65 0.28 -4.84
C LEU A 64 12.30 1.02 -5.00
N MET A 65 11.22 0.26 -5.04
CA MET A 65 9.85 0.75 -4.88
C MET A 65 9.26 0.11 -3.62
N MET A 66 8.49 0.86 -2.83
CA MET A 66 7.92 0.33 -1.59
C MET A 66 6.47 0.78 -1.43
N THR A 67 5.62 -0.17 -1.06
CA THR A 67 4.26 0.10 -0.57
C THR A 67 3.93 -0.84 0.57
N GLN A 68 2.86 -0.55 1.30
CA GLN A 68 2.46 -1.34 2.45
C GLN A 68 0.94 -1.41 2.60
N THR A 69 0.45 -2.46 3.28
CA THR A 69 -0.88 -2.47 3.88
C THR A 69 -0.80 -2.84 5.36
N THR A 70 -1.66 -2.24 6.18
CA THR A 70 -1.65 -2.45 7.64
C THR A 70 -2.25 -3.77 8.03
N ASN A 71 -1.57 -4.56 8.85
CA ASN A 71 -2.14 -5.72 9.50
C ASN A 71 -2.66 -5.32 10.89
N ASN A 72 -3.79 -5.88 11.30
CA ASN A 72 -4.20 -5.86 12.70
C ASN A 72 -3.39 -6.85 13.54
N VAL A 73 -3.33 -6.61 14.84
CA VAL A 73 -2.84 -7.56 15.86
C VAL A 73 -3.95 -7.73 16.88
N PHE A 74 -4.63 -8.88 16.85
CA PHE A 74 -5.75 -9.21 17.72
C PHE A 74 -5.29 -9.84 19.04
N ASN A 75 -4.15 -10.51 19.03
CA ASN A 75 -3.54 -11.04 20.24
C ASN A 75 -2.96 -9.90 21.10
N SER A 76 -3.77 -9.40 22.03
CA SER A 76 -3.43 -8.27 22.89
C SER A 76 -2.25 -8.53 23.83
N SER A 77 -1.95 -9.79 24.17
CA SER A 77 -0.78 -10.14 25.00
C SER A 77 0.56 -9.70 24.38
N LEU A 78 0.61 -9.54 23.05
CA LEU A 78 1.80 -9.03 22.37
C LEU A 78 2.10 -7.56 22.71
N PHE A 79 1.10 -6.79 23.13
CA PHE A 79 1.27 -5.37 23.44
C PHE A 79 2.10 -5.13 24.71
N ASP A 80 2.21 -6.12 25.60
CA ASP A 80 3.07 -6.05 26.79
C ASP A 80 4.57 -5.90 26.44
N SER A 81 4.95 -6.25 25.20
CA SER A 81 6.33 -6.10 24.71
C SER A 81 6.63 -4.71 24.13
N ILE A 82 5.62 -3.85 23.96
CA ILE A 82 5.80 -2.51 23.39
C ILE A 82 6.41 -1.59 24.45
N THR A 83 7.51 -0.92 24.08
CA THR A 83 8.28 -0.04 24.98
C THR A 83 8.71 1.24 24.28
N PRO A 84 8.81 2.38 24.99
CA PRO A 84 9.37 3.61 24.41
C PRO A 84 10.84 3.49 24.02
N ASN A 85 11.56 2.46 24.48
CA ASN A 85 12.95 2.17 24.10
C ASN A 85 13.02 1.46 22.73
N SER A 86 12.36 2.02 21.73
CA SER A 86 12.26 1.48 20.37
C SER A 86 12.14 2.61 19.36
N LEU A 87 12.22 2.29 18.06
CA LEU A 87 11.99 3.27 16.99
C LEU A 87 10.60 3.08 16.40
N PHE A 88 9.86 4.18 16.24
CA PHE A 88 8.54 4.15 15.59
C PHE A 88 8.68 3.70 14.13
N ALA A 89 7.63 3.08 13.59
CA ALA A 89 7.65 2.56 12.23
C ALA A 89 8.10 3.61 11.19
N TRP A 90 7.60 4.84 11.28
CA TRP A 90 7.96 5.90 10.34
C TRP A 90 9.47 6.24 10.34
N GLN A 91 10.14 6.11 11.50
CA GLN A 91 11.59 6.32 11.63
C GLN A 91 12.34 5.17 10.96
N ARG A 92 11.92 3.93 11.23
CA ARG A 92 12.55 2.73 10.69
C ARG A 92 12.35 2.61 9.17
N VAL A 93 11.17 2.94 8.66
CA VAL A 93 10.88 3.04 7.21
C VAL A 93 11.82 4.07 6.56
N ARG A 94 11.97 5.26 7.15
CA ARG A 94 12.87 6.29 6.63
C ARG A 94 14.34 5.85 6.63
N LEU A 95 14.81 5.21 7.69
CA LEU A 95 16.17 4.67 7.76
C LEU A 95 16.40 3.58 6.72
N ALA A 96 15.45 2.65 6.57
CA ALA A 96 15.52 1.59 5.57
C ALA A 96 15.55 2.15 4.14
N HIS A 97 14.76 3.19 3.83
CA HIS A 97 14.84 3.89 2.54
C HIS A 97 16.20 4.53 2.28
N SER A 98 16.79 5.17 3.29
CA SER A 98 18.06 5.87 3.14
C SER A 98 19.26 4.93 2.99
N LEU A 99 19.21 3.73 3.59
CA LEU A 99 20.38 2.86 3.73
C LEU A 99 20.36 1.61 2.85
N ALA A 100 19.19 1.17 2.36
CA ALA A 100 19.09 -0.10 1.65
C ALA A 100 19.25 0.03 0.13
N HIS A 101 20.07 -0.86 -0.44
CA HIS A 101 20.20 -1.07 -1.88
C HIS A 101 19.36 -2.24 -2.39
N THR A 102 19.00 -3.18 -1.51
CA THR A 102 18.19 -4.36 -1.85
C THR A 102 16.98 -4.50 -0.93
N GLY A 103 15.99 -5.29 -1.34
CA GLY A 103 14.85 -5.61 -0.48
C GLY A 103 15.23 -6.32 0.83
N GLU A 104 16.24 -7.19 0.81
CA GLU A 104 16.73 -7.88 1.99
C GLU A 104 17.43 -6.92 2.97
N GLU A 105 18.26 -6.00 2.46
CA GLU A 105 18.87 -4.94 3.27
C GLU A 105 17.82 -4.01 3.89
N TRP A 106 16.76 -3.70 3.13
CA TRP A 106 15.64 -2.90 3.62
C TRP A 106 14.98 -3.62 4.80
N ALA A 107 14.69 -4.91 4.66
CA ALA A 107 14.07 -5.71 5.71
C ALA A 107 14.95 -5.80 6.97
N LYS A 108 16.25 -6.04 6.80
CA LYS A 108 17.23 -6.08 7.92
C LYS A 108 17.29 -4.74 8.65
N THR A 109 17.37 -3.64 7.90
CA THR A 109 17.42 -2.29 8.47
C THR A 109 16.14 -1.94 9.21
N PHE A 110 14.99 -2.20 8.59
CA PHE A 110 13.67 -1.95 9.17
C PHE A 110 13.42 -2.77 10.45
N SER A 111 13.99 -3.98 10.55
CA SER A 111 13.81 -4.87 11.70
C SER A 111 14.48 -4.37 12.97
N MET A 112 15.50 -3.52 12.86
CA MET A 112 16.23 -2.99 14.00
C MET A 112 15.33 -2.09 14.86
N TYR A 113 15.39 -2.28 16.18
CA TYR A 113 14.62 -1.50 17.15
C TYR A 113 13.10 -1.49 16.88
N ASN A 114 12.56 -2.61 16.40
CA ASN A 114 11.13 -2.79 16.16
C ASN A 114 10.30 -2.36 17.38
N SER A 115 9.34 -1.46 17.16
CA SER A 115 8.44 -0.94 18.21
C SER A 115 7.16 -1.74 18.38
N GLY A 116 6.81 -2.63 17.46
CA GLY A 116 5.49 -3.28 17.46
C GLY A 116 4.33 -2.31 17.20
N THR A 117 4.64 -1.11 16.70
CA THR A 117 3.66 -0.08 16.34
C THR A 117 3.57 0.03 14.83
N TYR A 118 2.37 0.33 14.33
CA TYR A 118 2.05 0.36 12.90
C TYR A 118 2.50 -0.92 12.18
N ASN A 119 1.88 -2.03 12.59
CA ASN A 119 2.20 -3.38 12.16
C ASN A 119 1.70 -3.61 10.75
N ASN A 120 2.61 -3.73 9.79
CA ASN A 120 2.28 -3.71 8.37
C ASN A 120 2.90 -4.89 7.64
N GLN A 121 2.37 -5.18 6.45
CA GLN A 121 3.07 -5.88 5.38
C GLN A 121 3.65 -4.84 4.42
N TYR A 122 4.97 -4.83 4.26
CA TYR A 122 5.69 -4.01 3.29
C TYR A 122 6.11 -4.87 2.11
N MET A 123 5.88 -4.38 0.89
CA MET A 123 6.34 -4.98 -0.34
C MET A 123 7.45 -4.10 -0.91
N VAL A 124 8.68 -4.60 -0.81
CA VAL A 124 9.88 -3.92 -1.30
C VAL A 124 10.30 -4.55 -2.61
N LEU A 125 10.15 -3.80 -3.68
CA LEU A 125 10.39 -4.25 -5.04
C LEU A 125 11.68 -3.65 -5.58
N ASP A 126 12.63 -4.49 -5.96
CA ASP A 126 13.93 -4.09 -6.48
C ASP A 126 13.93 -4.14 -8.02
N ARG A 127 13.95 -2.96 -8.64
CA ARG A 127 13.94 -2.84 -10.11
C ARG A 127 15.21 -3.37 -10.76
N SER A 128 16.35 -3.39 -10.05
CA SER A 128 17.61 -3.91 -10.59
C SER A 128 17.55 -5.43 -10.86
N LYS A 129 16.61 -6.13 -10.20
CA LYS A 129 16.36 -7.57 -10.34
C LYS A 129 15.30 -7.92 -11.38
N VAL A 130 14.78 -6.94 -12.10
CA VAL A 130 13.76 -7.14 -13.15
C VAL A 130 14.34 -6.71 -14.49
N LYS A 131 14.46 -7.68 -15.40
CA LYS A 131 14.85 -7.46 -16.80
C LYS A 131 13.62 -7.66 -17.67
N LEU A 132 12.99 -6.56 -18.08
CA LEU A 132 11.77 -6.60 -18.90
C LEU A 132 11.99 -7.44 -20.17
N GLY A 133 10.98 -8.22 -20.55
CA GLY A 133 11.01 -9.15 -21.68
C GLY A 133 11.91 -10.38 -21.50
N HIS A 134 12.55 -10.54 -20.34
CA HIS A 134 13.57 -11.56 -20.13
C HIS A 134 13.39 -12.35 -18.84
N SER A 135 13.52 -11.70 -17.67
CA SER A 135 13.57 -12.42 -16.40
C SER A 135 13.22 -11.54 -15.20
N VAL A 136 12.59 -12.17 -14.20
CA VAL A 136 12.52 -11.67 -12.82
C VAL A 136 13.50 -12.52 -12.01
N GLU A 137 14.55 -11.90 -11.46
CA GLU A 137 15.57 -12.56 -10.64
C GLU A 137 15.12 -12.70 -9.18
N ASP A 138 15.77 -13.59 -8.43
CA ASP A 138 15.53 -13.69 -6.98
C ASP A 138 15.96 -12.39 -6.30
N GLY A 139 15.21 -11.99 -5.27
CA GLY A 139 15.31 -10.70 -4.59
C GLY A 139 14.54 -9.56 -5.26
N ALA A 140 13.85 -9.79 -6.38
CA ALA A 140 13.02 -8.77 -7.04
C ALA A 140 11.87 -8.29 -6.15
N LEU A 141 11.25 -9.17 -5.36
CA LEU A 141 10.23 -8.77 -4.38
C LEU A 141 10.57 -9.34 -3.01
N THR A 142 10.83 -8.48 -2.04
CA THR A 142 10.94 -8.84 -0.63
C THR A 142 9.66 -8.41 0.10
N VAL A 143 8.99 -9.36 0.74
CA VAL A 143 7.81 -9.08 1.58
C VAL A 143 8.24 -9.12 3.04
N VAL A 144 7.91 -8.06 3.77
CA VAL A 144 8.31 -7.86 5.17
C VAL A 144 7.06 -7.66 6.01
N GLU A 145 6.92 -8.39 7.10
CA GLU A 145 5.78 -8.26 8.02
C GLU A 145 6.24 -8.08 9.46
N GLN A 146 5.59 -7.16 10.17
CA GLN A 146 5.92 -6.84 11.55
C GLN A 146 4.72 -7.06 12.46
N ILE A 147 5.01 -7.54 13.67
CA ILE A 147 4.18 -7.45 14.87
C ILE A 147 5.05 -7.04 16.07
N PRO A 148 4.50 -6.78 17.27
CA PRO A 148 5.33 -6.61 18.46
C PRO A 148 6.25 -7.81 18.70
N GLY A 149 7.54 -7.53 18.89
CA GLY A 149 8.57 -8.54 19.16
C GLY A 149 9.05 -9.36 17.95
N LEU A 150 8.45 -9.24 16.76
CA LEU A 150 8.83 -10.05 15.60
C LEU A 150 8.70 -9.29 14.28
N VAL A 151 9.73 -9.43 13.44
CA VAL A 151 9.67 -9.10 12.01
C VAL A 151 10.05 -10.35 11.22
N GLU A 152 9.22 -10.74 10.27
CA GLU A 152 9.53 -11.78 9.29
C GLU A 152 9.65 -11.16 7.91
N TYR A 153 10.57 -11.69 7.11
CA TYR A 153 10.68 -11.30 5.71
C TYR A 153 11.11 -12.47 4.84
N SER A 154 10.66 -12.46 3.58
CA SER A 154 11.01 -13.49 2.60
C SER A 154 11.00 -12.94 1.18
N ASP A 155 11.77 -13.59 0.31
CA ASP A 155 11.74 -13.34 -1.13
C ASP A 155 10.48 -13.97 -1.75
N GLN A 156 9.67 -13.15 -2.40
CA GLN A 156 8.43 -13.49 -3.09
C GLN A 156 8.50 -13.24 -4.60
N SER A 157 9.70 -13.20 -5.18
CA SER A 157 9.92 -13.03 -6.62
C SER A 157 9.21 -14.11 -7.46
N GLN A 158 9.00 -15.31 -6.90
CA GLN A 158 8.21 -16.36 -7.53
C GLN A 158 6.74 -15.96 -7.79
N ALA A 159 6.13 -15.14 -6.93
CA ALA A 159 4.77 -14.67 -7.15
C ALA A 159 4.71 -13.71 -8.36
N LEU A 160 5.71 -12.83 -8.50
CA LEU A 160 5.81 -11.94 -9.66
C LEU A 160 6.02 -12.70 -10.97
N ARG A 161 6.80 -13.79 -10.96
CA ARG A 161 6.95 -14.68 -12.13
C ARG A 161 5.63 -15.33 -12.55
N ARG A 162 4.70 -15.53 -11.60
CA ARG A 162 3.36 -16.07 -11.86
C ARG A 162 2.32 -15.01 -12.20
N GLY A 163 2.63 -13.73 -12.01
CA GLY A 163 1.81 -12.60 -12.46
C GLY A 163 1.71 -11.47 -11.45
N TYR A 164 1.39 -11.75 -10.19
CA TYR A 164 1.02 -10.70 -9.24
C TYR A 164 1.34 -11.03 -7.78
N TRP A 165 1.42 -9.98 -6.96
CA TRP A 165 1.43 -10.05 -5.51
C TRP A 165 0.33 -9.12 -4.98
N PRO A 166 -0.72 -9.65 -4.32
CA PRO A 166 -1.75 -8.81 -3.71
C PRO A 166 -1.43 -8.54 -2.23
N SER A 167 -1.98 -7.44 -1.70
CA SER A 167 -1.90 -7.10 -0.28
C SER A 167 -3.19 -6.43 0.17
N TYR A 168 -3.76 -6.86 1.29
CA TYR A 168 -5.14 -6.54 1.69
C TYR A 168 -5.37 -6.68 3.20
N ASN A 169 -4.44 -6.21 4.02
CA ASN A 169 -4.57 -6.14 5.48
C ASN A 169 -4.74 -7.50 6.21
N VAL A 170 -4.28 -8.60 5.60
CA VAL A 170 -4.21 -9.92 6.24
C VAL A 170 -2.77 -10.44 6.08
N PRO A 171 -2.10 -10.89 7.18
CA PRO A 171 -0.72 -11.32 7.11
C PRO A 171 -0.51 -12.55 6.21
N PHE A 172 0.54 -12.52 5.41
CA PHE A 172 0.96 -13.61 4.54
C PHE A 172 1.79 -14.66 5.28
N HIS A 173 2.79 -14.24 6.06
CA HIS A 173 3.67 -15.18 6.74
C HIS A 173 2.88 -15.90 7.83
N GLN A 174 2.83 -17.23 7.74
CA GLN A 174 1.97 -18.04 8.60
C GLN A 174 2.23 -17.83 10.10
N LYS A 175 3.49 -17.56 10.49
CA LYS A 175 3.82 -17.29 11.88
C LYS A 175 3.26 -15.94 12.34
N ILE A 176 3.39 -14.90 11.53
CA ILE A 176 2.78 -13.58 11.80
C ILE A 176 1.26 -13.71 11.90
N TYR A 177 0.63 -14.38 10.93
CA TYR A 177 -0.83 -14.63 10.91
C TYR A 177 -1.31 -15.27 12.22
N LYS A 178 -0.66 -16.38 12.63
CA LYS A 178 -0.99 -17.12 13.86
C LYS A 178 -0.75 -16.28 15.10
N MET A 179 0.45 -15.72 15.27
CA MET A 179 0.80 -14.96 16.47
C MET A 179 -0.07 -13.72 16.66
N SER A 180 -0.52 -13.11 15.56
CA SER A 180 -1.41 -11.94 15.57
C SER A 180 -2.86 -12.27 15.93
N GLY A 181 -3.25 -13.54 16.01
CA GLY A 181 -4.60 -13.95 16.37
C GLY A 181 -5.60 -14.05 15.22
N TYR A 182 -5.16 -14.12 13.95
CA TYR A 182 -6.11 -14.25 12.82
C TYR A 182 -6.74 -15.64 12.72
N GLY A 183 -6.15 -16.66 13.34
CA GLY A 183 -6.74 -18.00 13.37
C GLY A 183 -8.07 -17.99 14.14
N GLU A 184 -8.03 -17.42 15.33
CA GLU A 184 -9.17 -17.24 16.23
C GLU A 184 -10.23 -16.34 15.59
N MET A 185 -9.82 -15.22 14.97
CA MET A 185 -10.76 -14.34 14.28
C MET A 185 -11.43 -15.01 13.09
N TRP A 186 -10.74 -15.90 12.36
CA TRP A 186 -11.38 -16.69 11.31
C TRP A 186 -12.40 -17.67 11.90
N GLU A 187 -12.05 -18.40 12.97
CA GLU A 187 -12.99 -19.33 13.61
C GLU A 187 -14.27 -18.63 14.11
N GLU A 188 -14.14 -17.42 14.65
CA GLU A 188 -15.25 -16.66 15.22
C GLU A 188 -16.06 -15.86 14.19
N TYR A 189 -15.38 -15.16 13.27
CA TYR A 189 -16.00 -14.17 12.36
C TYR A 189 -15.95 -14.56 10.88
N GLY A 190 -15.29 -15.66 10.53
CA GLY A 190 -15.32 -16.25 9.20
C GLY A 190 -14.29 -15.68 8.22
N GLU A 191 -14.61 -15.78 6.93
CA GLU A 191 -13.64 -15.66 5.83
C GLU A 191 -12.99 -14.29 5.66
N ASP A 192 -13.53 -13.22 6.27
CA ASP A 192 -12.96 -11.87 6.18
C ASP A 192 -11.53 -11.81 6.77
N PHE A 193 -11.20 -12.73 7.68
CA PHE A 193 -9.89 -12.85 8.31
C PHE A 193 -8.98 -13.89 7.64
N SER A 194 -9.48 -14.63 6.66
CA SER A 194 -8.70 -15.60 5.90
C SER A 194 -7.81 -14.90 4.88
N TYR A 195 -6.51 -15.23 4.85
CA TYR A 195 -5.59 -14.69 3.85
C TYR A 195 -6.05 -15.03 2.42
N ASP A 196 -6.57 -16.22 2.20
CA ASP A 196 -6.94 -16.69 0.86
C ASP A 196 -8.37 -16.33 0.46
N LEU A 197 -9.28 -16.22 1.42
CA LEU A 197 -10.73 -16.19 1.17
C LEU A 197 -11.41 -14.87 1.53
N CYS A 198 -10.68 -13.88 2.07
CA CYS A 198 -11.26 -12.56 2.27
C CYS A 198 -11.72 -11.95 0.92
N PRO A 199 -12.70 -11.04 0.92
CA PRO A 199 -13.28 -10.49 -0.31
C PRO A 199 -12.23 -9.97 -1.31
N ARG A 200 -11.25 -9.20 -0.83
CA ARG A 200 -10.18 -8.65 -1.67
C ARG A 200 -9.25 -9.71 -2.24
N ALA A 201 -8.94 -10.77 -1.49
CA ALA A 201 -8.17 -11.90 -2.00
C ALA A 201 -8.90 -12.60 -3.15
N LYS A 202 -10.23 -12.80 -3.01
CA LYS A 202 -11.07 -13.40 -4.07
C LYS A 202 -11.16 -12.52 -5.31
N ILE A 203 -11.37 -11.21 -5.13
CA ILE A 203 -11.46 -10.25 -6.23
C ILE A 203 -10.12 -10.15 -6.97
N PHE A 204 -8.99 -9.94 -6.27
CA PHE A 204 -7.69 -9.93 -6.93
C PHE A 204 -7.39 -11.25 -7.64
N ARG A 205 -7.68 -12.40 -7.03
CA ARG A 205 -7.46 -13.71 -7.67
C ARG A 205 -8.28 -13.86 -8.96
N ARG A 206 -9.51 -13.34 -9.00
CA ARG A 206 -10.38 -13.35 -10.19
C ARG A 206 -9.88 -12.39 -11.27
N ASP A 207 -9.56 -11.15 -10.88
CA ASP A 207 -9.48 -10.02 -11.83
C ASP A 207 -8.06 -9.56 -12.15
N GLN A 208 -7.03 -9.95 -11.39
CA GLN A 208 -5.66 -9.50 -11.64
C GLN A 208 -5.19 -9.78 -13.07
N ALA A 209 -5.68 -10.88 -13.66
CA ALA A 209 -5.32 -11.27 -15.00
C ALA A 209 -5.81 -10.26 -16.04
N ASP A 210 -6.85 -9.47 -15.76
CA ASP A 210 -7.39 -8.47 -16.67
C ASP A 210 -6.58 -7.17 -16.70
N VAL A 211 -5.58 -7.02 -15.83
CA VAL A 211 -4.63 -5.91 -15.86
C VAL A 211 -3.61 -6.12 -16.98
N LYS A 212 -3.70 -5.29 -18.03
CA LYS A 212 -2.85 -5.35 -19.23
C LYS A 212 -1.94 -4.13 -19.40
N ASP A 213 -2.26 -3.05 -18.72
CA ASP A 213 -1.64 -1.73 -18.88
C ASP A 213 -1.94 -0.82 -17.67
N MET A 214 -1.57 0.45 -17.77
CA MET A 214 -1.84 1.42 -16.71
C MET A 214 -3.32 1.70 -16.46
N ASP A 215 -4.14 1.73 -17.50
CA ASP A 215 -5.55 2.11 -17.34
C ASP A 215 -6.35 0.97 -16.70
N SER A 216 -6.09 -0.27 -17.12
CA SER A 216 -6.64 -1.45 -16.45
C SER A 216 -6.13 -1.63 -15.01
N LEU A 217 -4.89 -1.22 -14.69
CA LEU A 217 -4.43 -1.18 -13.29
C LEU A 217 -5.19 -0.12 -12.48
N LYS A 218 -5.36 1.09 -13.03
CA LYS A 218 -6.13 2.15 -12.36
C LYS A 218 -7.54 1.67 -12.07
N HIS A 219 -8.18 1.01 -13.04
CA HIS A 219 -9.53 0.47 -12.90
C HIS A 219 -9.63 -0.57 -11.78
N ILE A 220 -8.80 -1.63 -11.76
CA ILE A 220 -8.88 -2.64 -10.68
C ILE A 220 -8.57 -2.03 -9.31
N MET A 221 -7.65 -1.08 -9.21
CA MET A 221 -7.26 -0.47 -7.93
C MET A 221 -8.32 0.52 -7.40
N ARG A 222 -9.29 0.88 -8.25
CA ARG A 222 -10.42 1.76 -7.96
C ARG A 222 -11.76 1.01 -7.94
N SER A 223 -11.76 -0.30 -8.22
CA SER A 223 -12.97 -1.08 -8.33
C SER A 223 -13.71 -1.20 -7.00
N ASN A 224 -15.04 -1.17 -7.09
CA ASN A 224 -15.90 -1.40 -5.95
C ASN A 224 -17.02 -2.39 -6.29
N ASP A 225 -17.82 -2.08 -7.33
CA ASP A 225 -19.02 -2.79 -7.84
C ASP A 225 -19.83 -3.60 -6.79
N TYR A 226 -19.88 -3.14 -5.54
CA TYR A 226 -20.37 -3.94 -4.41
C TYR A 226 -21.82 -4.42 -4.52
N LYS A 227 -22.60 -3.74 -5.37
CA LYS A 227 -24.01 -4.06 -5.64
C LYS A 227 -24.18 -5.28 -6.53
N LYS A 228 -23.16 -5.61 -7.34
CA LYS A 228 -23.21 -6.72 -8.30
C LYS A 228 -22.16 -7.78 -8.01
N ASP A 229 -21.01 -7.41 -7.44
CA ASP A 229 -19.95 -8.37 -7.13
C ASP A 229 -20.40 -9.35 -6.03
N PRO A 230 -20.48 -10.66 -6.32
CA PRO A 230 -20.91 -11.65 -5.34
C PRO A 230 -19.96 -11.76 -4.14
N TYR A 231 -18.68 -11.41 -4.28
CA TYR A 231 -17.72 -11.44 -3.17
C TYR A 231 -17.90 -10.29 -2.19
N SER A 232 -18.51 -9.18 -2.63
CA SER A 232 -18.81 -8.04 -1.78
C SER A 232 -20.04 -8.25 -0.89
N LYS A 233 -20.93 -9.19 -1.25
CA LYS A 233 -22.15 -9.50 -0.48
C LYS A 233 -22.99 -8.25 -0.15
N GLY A 234 -23.01 -7.26 -1.05
CA GLY A 234 -23.74 -6.01 -0.85
C GLY A 234 -23.09 -5.02 0.13
N ASP A 235 -21.88 -5.31 0.65
CA ASP A 235 -21.13 -4.41 1.52
C ASP A 235 -20.14 -3.56 0.69
N PRO A 236 -20.25 -2.21 0.72
CA PRO A 236 -19.41 -1.32 -0.08
C PRO A 236 -17.93 -1.30 0.35
N CYS A 237 -17.55 -1.98 1.43
CA CYS A 237 -16.17 -2.12 1.89
C CYS A 237 -15.59 -3.52 1.73
N LYS A 238 -16.37 -4.51 1.24
CA LYS A 238 -15.88 -5.83 0.87
C LYS A 238 -15.41 -5.88 -0.58
N THR A 239 -14.51 -4.95 -0.94
CA THR A 239 -14.02 -4.74 -2.30
C THR A 239 -12.61 -4.11 -2.31
N ILE A 240 -12.01 -3.84 -3.47
CA ILE A 240 -10.63 -3.28 -3.56
C ILE A 240 -10.57 -1.83 -3.11
N CYS A 241 -11.62 -1.05 -3.38
CA CYS A 241 -11.67 0.34 -3.00
C CYS A 241 -12.96 0.69 -2.24
N CYS A 242 -12.93 0.42 -0.93
CA CYS A 242 -14.04 0.59 0.02
C CYS A 242 -14.69 1.98 -0.01
N ARG A 243 -16.02 1.99 0.10
CA ARG A 243 -16.87 3.18 0.21
C ARG A 243 -17.75 3.10 1.45
N GLY A 244 -17.15 3.27 2.62
CA GLY A 244 -17.86 3.16 3.92
C GLY A 244 -19.00 4.17 4.05
N ASP A 245 -18.94 5.27 3.31
CA ASP A 245 -19.96 6.31 3.25
C ASP A 245 -21.24 5.86 2.53
N LEU A 246 -21.16 4.78 1.74
CA LEU A 246 -22.31 4.18 1.04
C LEU A 246 -22.93 3.00 1.79
N SER A 247 -22.46 2.71 3.02
CA SER A 247 -23.07 1.67 3.86
C SER A 247 -24.51 2.03 4.18
N ALA A 248 -25.43 1.06 4.02
CA ALA A 248 -26.85 1.27 4.30
C ALA A 248 -27.15 1.30 5.81
N GLU A 249 -26.36 0.59 6.60
CA GLU A 249 -26.59 0.46 8.04
C GLU A 249 -25.88 1.57 8.83
N ASN A 250 -24.57 1.71 8.62
CA ASN A 250 -23.71 2.62 9.37
C ASN A 250 -22.80 3.40 8.42
N PRO A 251 -23.34 4.38 7.67
CA PRO A 251 -22.53 5.20 6.78
C PRO A 251 -21.49 5.98 7.58
N SER A 252 -20.24 5.93 7.13
CA SER A 252 -19.14 6.68 7.75
C SER A 252 -18.23 7.28 6.67
N PRO A 253 -17.68 8.50 6.87
CA PRO A 253 -16.81 9.14 5.87
C PRO A 253 -15.40 8.54 5.94
N GLY A 254 -15.28 7.27 5.56
CA GLY A 254 -14.05 6.51 5.58
C GLY A 254 -14.05 5.37 4.58
N GLY A 255 -12.86 4.93 4.21
CA GLY A 255 -12.63 3.93 3.18
C GLY A 255 -11.48 4.33 2.27
N CYS A 256 -11.52 3.82 1.06
CA CYS A 256 -10.53 4.09 0.03
C CYS A 256 -10.62 5.56 -0.45
N TYR A 257 -9.54 6.32 -0.36
CA TYR A 257 -9.56 7.75 -0.75
C TYR A 257 -8.44 8.18 -1.67
N ASP A 258 -7.62 7.27 -2.16
CA ASP A 258 -6.69 7.56 -3.24
C ASP A 258 -6.35 6.30 -4.01
N THR A 259 -5.66 6.51 -5.13
CA THR A 259 -4.86 5.48 -5.78
C THR A 259 -3.60 6.14 -6.33
N LYS A 260 -2.44 5.50 -6.12
CA LYS A 260 -1.18 5.83 -6.80
C LYS A 260 -0.81 4.64 -7.67
N VAL A 261 -0.41 4.89 -8.90
CA VAL A 261 0.06 3.88 -9.85
C VAL A 261 1.35 4.32 -10.52
N THR A 262 2.21 3.37 -10.84
CA THR A 262 3.38 3.58 -11.68
C THR A 262 3.69 2.29 -12.44
N ASP A 263 4.60 2.39 -13.39
CA ASP A 263 5.19 1.24 -14.06
C ASP A 263 6.72 1.24 -13.93
N PHE A 264 7.36 0.23 -14.52
CA PHE A 264 8.80 0.04 -14.41
C PHE A 264 9.62 1.24 -14.93
N HIS A 265 9.14 1.89 -15.99
CA HIS A 265 9.82 3.02 -16.63
C HIS A 265 9.56 4.32 -15.88
N MET A 266 8.29 4.61 -15.58
CA MET A 266 7.86 5.78 -14.81
C MET A 266 8.54 5.83 -13.45
N ALA A 267 8.66 4.69 -12.76
CA ALA A 267 9.36 4.61 -11.48
C ALA A 267 10.84 5.03 -11.59
N GLY A 268 11.48 4.81 -12.75
CA GLY A 268 12.86 5.26 -13.05
C GLY A 268 13.03 6.75 -13.09
N GLU A 269 11.96 7.45 -13.45
CA GLU A 269 11.92 8.89 -13.55
C GLU A 269 11.25 9.53 -12.33
N PHE A 270 10.99 8.75 -11.27
CA PHE A 270 10.23 9.15 -10.09
C PHE A 270 8.84 9.70 -10.44
N VAL A 271 8.22 9.09 -11.45
CA VAL A 271 6.89 9.44 -11.95
C VAL A 271 5.87 8.43 -11.42
N ALA A 272 4.72 8.94 -10.99
CA ALA A 272 3.53 8.16 -10.74
C ALA A 272 2.30 8.91 -11.29
N GLU A 273 1.21 8.21 -11.49
CA GLU A 273 -0.11 8.84 -11.58
C GLU A 273 -0.85 8.65 -10.26
N ALA A 274 -1.52 9.70 -9.79
CA ALA A 274 -2.25 9.64 -8.54
C ALA A 274 -3.61 10.35 -8.65
N VAL A 275 -4.61 9.81 -7.95
CA VAL A 275 -5.94 10.42 -7.77
C VAL A 275 -6.22 10.57 -6.27
N ASN A 276 -6.82 11.69 -5.86
CA ASN A 276 -7.23 11.95 -4.49
C ASN A 276 -8.76 12.02 -4.41
N GLY A 277 -9.37 11.03 -3.77
CA GLY A 277 -10.80 10.96 -3.50
C GLY A 277 -11.35 9.53 -3.43
N PRO A 278 -12.54 9.34 -2.84
CA PRO A 278 -13.28 8.09 -2.93
C PRO A 278 -13.66 7.71 -4.36
N THR A 279 -13.82 6.41 -4.64
CA THR A 279 -13.97 5.94 -6.02
C THR A 279 -15.33 6.30 -6.60
N THR A 280 -15.35 6.73 -7.86
CA THR A 280 -16.55 6.94 -8.66
C THR A 280 -16.69 5.88 -9.78
N GLU A 281 -15.78 4.91 -9.82
CA GLU A 281 -15.88 3.74 -10.71
C GLU A 281 -17.20 2.99 -10.48
N ASP A 282 -17.59 2.18 -11.46
CA ASP A 282 -18.80 1.35 -11.43
C ASP A 282 -20.11 2.15 -11.28
N GLY A 283 -20.08 3.44 -11.61
CA GLY A 283 -21.22 4.35 -11.52
C GLY A 283 -21.54 4.79 -10.08
N LEU A 284 -20.58 4.71 -9.18
CA LEU A 284 -20.75 5.19 -7.81
C LEU A 284 -20.79 6.72 -7.76
N PRO A 285 -21.64 7.31 -6.89
CA PRO A 285 -21.72 8.76 -6.79
C PRO A 285 -20.42 9.34 -6.22
N PRO A 286 -20.00 10.53 -6.67
CA PRO A 286 -18.98 11.32 -6.00
C PRO A 286 -19.27 11.46 -4.49
N PHE A 287 -18.21 11.47 -3.69
CA PHE A 287 -18.35 11.76 -2.26
C PHE A 287 -18.54 13.26 -2.04
N GLU A 288 -19.40 13.62 -1.09
CA GLU A 288 -19.75 14.99 -0.72
C GLU A 288 -19.82 15.13 0.81
N TRP A 289 -19.19 16.17 1.36
CA TRP A 289 -19.09 16.38 2.81
C TRP A 289 -20.41 16.79 3.48
N ASP A 290 -21.40 17.31 2.73
CA ASP A 290 -22.68 17.76 3.32
C ASP A 290 -23.39 16.64 4.10
N LYS A 291 -23.23 15.39 3.66
CA LYS A 291 -23.77 14.20 4.34
C LYS A 291 -23.08 13.88 5.66
N PHE A 292 -21.91 14.47 5.91
CA PHE A 292 -21.04 14.22 7.05
C PHE A 292 -20.53 15.54 7.68
N SER A 293 -21.36 16.57 7.66
CA SER A 293 -21.00 17.95 8.06
C SER A 293 -20.54 18.10 9.52
N SER A 294 -20.85 17.14 10.39
CA SER A 294 -20.38 17.12 11.78
C SER A 294 -18.90 16.78 11.95
N MET A 295 -18.25 16.19 10.94
CA MET A 295 -16.83 15.87 10.98
C MET A 295 -16.01 17.08 10.52
N SER A 296 -14.93 17.44 11.22
CA SER A 296 -14.05 18.52 10.76
C SER A 296 -13.32 18.12 9.48
N HIS A 297 -13.41 18.96 8.45
CA HIS A 297 -12.81 18.78 7.13
C HIS A 297 -12.27 20.11 6.58
N GLN A 298 -11.72 20.95 7.46
CA GLN A 298 -11.22 22.28 7.08
C GLN A 298 -10.17 22.19 5.97
N GLY A 299 -10.33 23.01 4.92
CA GLY A 299 -9.43 23.06 3.77
C GLY A 299 -9.59 21.91 2.77
N LEU A 300 -10.54 20.99 3.00
CA LEU A 300 -10.88 19.94 2.06
C LEU A 300 -11.92 20.45 1.03
N PRO A 301 -11.89 19.95 -0.23
CA PRO A 301 -12.93 20.26 -1.20
C PRO A 301 -14.28 19.68 -0.75
N GLN A 302 -15.38 20.36 -1.09
CA GLN A 302 -16.73 19.95 -0.71
C GLN A 302 -17.16 18.63 -1.37
N PHE A 303 -16.72 18.40 -2.62
CA PHE A 303 -17.03 17.22 -3.41
C PHE A 303 -15.75 16.64 -4.04
N TYR A 304 -15.72 15.32 -4.25
CA TYR A 304 -14.57 14.60 -4.80
C TYR A 304 -14.94 13.91 -6.10
N ASN A 305 -14.49 14.48 -7.21
CA ASN A 305 -14.62 13.89 -8.54
C ASN A 305 -13.36 14.18 -9.37
N PHE A 306 -12.21 13.95 -8.76
CA PHE A 306 -10.91 14.20 -9.38
C PHE A 306 -10.50 13.01 -10.25
N THR A 307 -9.70 13.28 -11.28
CA THR A 307 -9.09 12.26 -12.14
C THR A 307 -7.64 12.03 -11.74
N PHE A 308 -7.03 10.97 -12.28
CA PHE A 308 -5.59 10.77 -12.14
C PHE A 308 -4.82 11.96 -12.73
N VAL A 309 -3.77 12.37 -12.02
CA VAL A 309 -2.80 13.37 -12.47
C VAL A 309 -1.40 12.81 -12.37
N ARG A 310 -0.54 13.20 -13.30
CA ARG A 310 0.86 12.78 -13.33
C ARG A 310 1.69 13.57 -12.31
N MET A 311 2.25 12.87 -11.34
CA MET A 311 3.17 13.39 -10.34
C MET A 311 4.60 13.16 -10.84
N ARG A 312 5.40 14.24 -10.93
CA ARG A 312 6.80 14.16 -11.35
C ARG A 312 7.63 15.27 -10.71
N PRO A 313 8.89 15.00 -10.36
CA PRO A 313 9.79 16.03 -9.90
C PRO A 313 10.18 16.94 -11.08
N LEU A 314 10.16 18.25 -10.87
CA LEU A 314 10.80 19.21 -11.80
C LEU A 314 12.29 19.37 -11.51
N ILE A 315 12.73 18.95 -10.31
CA ILE A 315 14.06 19.22 -9.76
C ILE A 315 15.06 18.07 -9.94
N PHE A 316 14.64 16.89 -10.40
CA PHE A 316 15.54 15.73 -10.58
C PHE A 316 16.17 15.68 -11.98
N GLY A 317 16.08 16.77 -12.75
CA GLY A 317 16.84 16.91 -14.00
C GLY A 317 18.34 17.01 -13.74
N PRO A 318 19.19 16.70 -14.75
CA PRO A 318 20.65 16.84 -14.65
C PRO A 318 21.11 18.27 -14.36
#